data_AF-A0A485B3R5-F1
#
_entry.id   AF-A0A485B3R5-F1
#
_cell.length_a   1.000
_cell.length_b   1.000
_cell.length_c   1.000
_cell.angle_alpha   90.00
_cell.angle_beta   90.00
_cell.angle_gamma   90.00
#
_symmetry.space_group_name_H-M   'P 1'
#
loop_
_entity.id
_entity.type
_entity.pdbx_description
1 polymer ?
#
loop_
_entity_poly.entity_id
_entity_poly.type
_entity_poly.pdbx_seq_one_letter_code
_entity_poly.pdbx_strand_id
1 'polypeptide(L)'
;MPRLSSFNSAYPGIDVRIQAVDRQEDKLADDVDVAIFYGRGNWPGLRVEKLYAEYLLPVCSPLLLTGDKALKTPADLAKHTLLHDASRRDWQTYTRQLGLNHINVQQGPIFSHSAMVLQAAIHGQGVALANNVMAQSEIEAGPPGLSV
;
A
#
# COMPACT_ATOMS: atom_id res chain seq x y z
N MET A 1 -4.48 -9.31 11.34
CA MET A 1 -3.42 -10.35 11.34
C MET A 1 -3.98 -11.69 10.85
N PRO A 2 -4.16 -11.88 9.53
CA PRO A 2 -4.89 -13.05 9.00
C PRO A 2 -4.15 -14.38 9.17
N ARG A 3 -2.81 -14.37 9.33
CA ARG A 3 -1.98 -15.59 9.37
C ARG A 3 -1.60 -16.09 10.77
N LEU A 4 -1.96 -15.35 11.83
CA LEU A 4 -1.58 -15.71 13.20
C LEU A 4 -2.34 -16.93 13.71
N SER A 5 -3.64 -17.02 13.40
CA SER A 5 -4.47 -18.15 13.82
C SER A 5 -4.00 -19.48 13.23
N SER A 6 -3.64 -19.49 11.94
CA SER A 6 -3.11 -20.69 11.29
C SER A 6 -1.74 -21.07 11.84
N PHE A 7 -0.87 -20.11 12.16
CA PHE A 7 0.41 -20.37 12.81
C PHE A 7 0.24 -21.01 14.19
N ASN A 8 -0.59 -20.43 15.08
CA ASN A 8 -0.82 -20.99 16.41
C ASN A 8 -1.43 -22.40 16.36
N SER A 9 -2.26 -22.68 15.35
CA SER A 9 -2.84 -24.01 15.14
C SER A 9 -1.78 -25.03 14.70
N ALA A 10 -0.83 -24.62 13.86
CA ALA A 10 0.26 -25.47 13.40
C ALA A 10 1.35 -25.67 14.47
N TYR A 11 1.53 -24.71 15.37
CA TYR A 11 2.59 -24.69 16.40
C TYR A 11 2.05 -24.32 17.79
N PRO A 12 1.25 -25.19 18.44
CA PRO A 12 0.56 -24.86 19.70
C PRO A 12 1.48 -24.69 20.90
N GLY A 13 2.75 -25.10 20.81
CA GLY A 13 3.74 -24.95 21.87
C GLY A 13 4.50 -23.61 21.84
N ILE A 14 4.22 -22.73 20.89
CA ILE A 14 4.87 -21.43 20.74
C ILE A 14 3.87 -20.34 21.14
N ASP A 15 4.23 -19.53 22.15
CA ASP A 15 3.49 -18.32 22.49
C ASP A 15 4.02 -17.13 21.70
N VAL A 16 3.15 -16.46 20.94
CA VAL A 16 3.53 -15.38 20.02
C VAL A 16 3.15 -14.03 20.62
N ARG A 17 4.17 -13.22 20.94
CA ARG A 17 4.01 -11.83 21.37
C ARG A 17 4.27 -10.89 20.20
N ILE A 18 3.33 -9.97 19.93
CA ILE A 18 3.45 -8.99 18.83
C ILE A 18 3.48 -7.59 19.43
N GLN A 19 4.47 -6.80 19.03
CA GLN A 19 4.60 -5.38 19.34
C GLN A 19 4.69 -4.59 18.03
N ALA A 20 3.90 -3.51 17.92
CA ALA A 20 4.05 -2.53 16.86
C ALA A 20 4.99 -1.42 17.33
N VAL A 21 5.97 -1.06 16.50
CA VAL A 21 6.92 0.02 16.76
C VAL A 21 7.00 0.94 15.55
N ASP A 22 6.90 2.25 15.78
CA ASP A 22 6.91 3.26 14.70
C ASP A 22 8.33 3.65 14.28
N ARG A 23 9.35 3.29 15.06
CA ARG A 23 10.75 3.61 14.79
C ARG A 23 11.52 2.39 14.33
N GLN A 24 12.28 2.59 13.26
CA GLN A 24 13.32 1.68 12.83
C GLN A 24 14.48 1.80 13.83
N GLU A 25 14.70 0.78 14.63
CA GLU A 25 15.85 0.68 15.52
C GLU A 25 17.01 0.00 14.78
N ASP A 26 18.24 0.44 15.04
CA ASP A 26 19.45 -0.18 14.46
C ASP A 26 19.76 -1.56 15.09
N LYS A 27 18.98 -1.95 16.10
CA LYS A 27 19.07 -3.21 16.84
C LYS A 27 17.67 -3.71 17.16
N LEU A 28 17.53 -5.02 17.39
CA LEU A 28 16.34 -5.57 18.02
C LEU A 28 16.33 -5.19 19.50
N ALA A 29 15.15 -4.90 20.05
CA ALA A 29 14.99 -4.81 21.49
C ALA A 29 15.34 -6.16 22.16
N ASP A 30 15.80 -6.12 23.41
CA ASP A 30 16.32 -7.30 24.10
C ASP A 30 15.29 -8.44 24.24
N ASP A 31 13.99 -8.15 24.15
CA ASP A 31 12.89 -9.13 24.19
C ASP A 31 12.26 -9.45 22.83
N VAL A 32 12.94 -9.11 21.72
CA VAL A 32 12.46 -9.34 20.35
C VAL A 32 13.35 -10.34 19.61
N ASP A 33 12.79 -11.51 19.30
CA ASP A 33 13.48 -12.54 18.51
C ASP A 33 13.52 -12.21 17.01
N VAL A 34 12.46 -11.60 16.47
CA VAL A 34 12.28 -11.31 15.04
C VAL A 34 11.58 -9.97 14.86
N ALA A 35 12.08 -9.15 13.94
CA ALA A 35 11.38 -7.94 13.50
C ALA A 35 11.08 -7.96 12.00
N ILE A 36 9.90 -7.44 11.65
CA ILE A 36 9.45 -7.26 10.26
C ILE A 36 9.45 -5.76 9.98
N PHE A 37 10.38 -5.32 9.14
CA PHE A 37 10.53 -3.91 8.77
C PHE A 37 10.52 -3.71 7.26
N TYR A 38 9.95 -2.59 6.84
CA TYR A 38 10.16 -2.04 5.51
C TYR A 38 11.53 -1.39 5.44
N GLY A 39 12.33 -1.78 4.45
CA GLY A 39 13.64 -1.17 4.24
C GLY A 39 14.49 -1.91 3.24
N ARG A 40 15.74 -1.46 3.10
CA ARG A 40 16.68 -1.97 2.09
C ARG A 40 17.48 -3.18 2.55
N GLY A 41 17.30 -3.64 3.78
CA GLY A 41 18.04 -4.77 4.34
C GLY A 41 19.40 -4.42 4.94
N ASN A 42 19.75 -3.14 5.02
CA ASN A 42 21.05 -2.70 5.53
C ASN A 42 21.00 -2.44 7.03
N TRP A 43 20.82 -3.50 7.83
CA TRP A 43 20.87 -3.44 9.29
C TRP A 43 22.12 -4.14 9.83
N PRO A 44 23.14 -3.39 10.29
CA PRO A 44 24.38 -3.95 10.79
C PRO A 44 24.15 -4.90 11.99
N GLY A 45 24.83 -6.05 11.98
CA GLY A 45 24.74 -7.00 13.09
C GLY A 45 23.48 -7.87 13.11
N LEU A 46 22.58 -7.72 12.14
CA LEU A 46 21.39 -8.57 11.99
C LEU A 46 21.52 -9.48 10.77
N ARG A 47 20.97 -10.69 10.89
CA ARG A 47 20.66 -11.52 9.72
C ARG A 47 19.35 -11.02 9.13
N VAL A 48 19.38 -10.63 7.87
CA VAL A 48 18.21 -10.10 7.16
C VAL A 48 17.78 -11.07 6.08
N GLU A 49 16.48 -11.35 6.03
CA GLU A 49 15.85 -12.14 4.98
C GLU A 49 14.75 -11.32 4.31
N LYS A 50 14.79 -11.23 2.98
CA LYS A 50 13.78 -10.50 2.22
C LYS A 50 12.51 -11.35 2.17
N LEU A 51 11.43 -10.84 2.76
CA LEU A 51 10.12 -11.48 2.72
C LEU A 51 9.40 -11.22 1.38
N TYR A 52 9.34 -9.95 0.96
CA TYR A 52 8.62 -9.55 -0.25
C TYR A 52 9.16 -8.24 -0.82
N ALA A 53 8.88 -7.98 -2.11
CA ALA A 53 9.22 -6.72 -2.77
C ALA A 53 7.97 -5.83 -2.86
N GLU A 54 7.97 -4.76 -2.10
CA GLU A 54 6.87 -3.82 -2.07
C GLU A 54 6.84 -2.94 -3.34
N TYR A 55 5.68 -2.81 -4.00
CA TYR A 55 5.48 -1.83 -5.06
C TYR A 55 4.13 -1.12 -4.93
N LEU A 56 4.11 0.16 -5.31
CA LEU A 56 2.91 0.96 -5.40
C LEU A 56 2.27 0.77 -6.78
N LEU A 57 0.96 0.52 -6.78
CA LEU A 57 0.16 0.47 -7.99
C LEU A 57 -1.03 1.42 -7.89
N PRO A 58 -1.44 2.02 -9.02
CA PRO A 58 -2.71 2.74 -9.07
C PRO A 58 -3.84 1.74 -8.87
N VAL A 59 -4.81 2.10 -8.03
CA VAL A 59 -6.03 1.33 -7.80
C VAL A 59 -7.24 2.24 -7.78
N CYS A 60 -8.35 1.77 -8.30
CA CYS A 60 -9.61 2.51 -8.33
C CYS A 60 -10.82 1.57 -8.27
N SER A 61 -12.01 2.13 -7.99
CA SER A 61 -13.26 1.40 -8.17
C SER A 61 -13.47 1.03 -9.65
N PRO A 62 -13.99 -0.16 -9.98
CA PRO A 62 -14.40 -0.55 -11.33
C PRO A 62 -15.32 0.47 -12.02
N LEU A 63 -16.04 1.28 -11.23
CA LEU A 63 -16.89 2.37 -11.73
C LEU A 63 -16.10 3.39 -12.57
N LEU A 64 -14.82 3.61 -12.26
CA LEU A 64 -13.95 4.55 -12.99
C LEU A 64 -13.45 3.97 -14.32
N LEU A 65 -13.67 2.68 -14.61
CA LEU A 65 -13.23 2.03 -15.84
C LEU A 65 -14.25 2.14 -16.98
N THR A 66 -15.41 2.75 -16.72
CA THR A 66 -16.51 2.85 -17.70
C THR A 66 -17.00 4.30 -17.85
N GLY A 67 -17.76 4.57 -18.92
CA GLY A 67 -18.30 5.90 -19.22
C GLY A 67 -17.32 6.85 -19.92
N ASP A 68 -17.72 8.12 -20.03
CA ASP A 68 -17.03 9.14 -20.84
C ASP A 68 -15.65 9.54 -20.30
N LYS A 69 -15.43 9.37 -19.00
CA LYS A 69 -14.16 9.62 -18.32
C LYS A 69 -13.49 8.32 -17.87
N ALA A 70 -13.70 7.22 -18.59
CA ALA A 70 -13.08 5.94 -18.23
C ALA A 70 -11.54 6.03 -18.18
N LEU A 71 -10.95 5.47 -17.12
CA LEU A 71 -9.52 5.31 -16.94
C LEU A 71 -9.05 4.13 -17.81
N LYS A 72 -8.50 4.41 -19.01
CA LYS A 72 -8.06 3.37 -19.96
C LYS A 72 -6.55 3.36 -20.15
N THR A 73 -5.91 4.50 -19.94
CA THR A 73 -4.47 4.70 -20.10
C THR A 73 -3.94 5.48 -18.90
N PRO A 74 -2.63 5.38 -18.58
CA PRO A 74 -2.05 6.16 -17.50
C PRO A 74 -2.24 7.68 -17.64
N ALA A 75 -2.34 8.22 -18.87
CA ALA A 75 -2.59 9.64 -19.10
C ALA A 75 -4.01 10.07 -18.65
N ASP A 76 -4.97 9.14 -18.60
CA ASP A 76 -6.33 9.43 -18.16
C ASP A 76 -6.40 9.79 -16.66
N LEU A 77 -5.35 9.50 -15.88
CA LEU A 77 -5.22 9.95 -14.49
C LEU A 77 -5.44 11.47 -14.34
N ALA A 78 -5.10 12.27 -15.35
CA ALA A 78 -5.38 13.72 -15.36
C ALA A 78 -6.88 14.08 -15.27
N LYS A 79 -7.78 13.13 -15.53
CA LYS A 79 -9.24 13.31 -15.50
C LYS A 79 -9.86 12.93 -14.15
N HIS A 80 -9.09 12.35 -13.23
CA HIS A 80 -9.58 11.82 -11.96
C HIS A 80 -8.92 12.49 -10.76
N THR A 81 -9.61 12.48 -9.62
CA THR A 81 -9.04 12.88 -8.34
C THR A 81 -7.96 11.88 -7.94
N LEU A 82 -6.76 12.38 -7.67
CA LEU A 82 -5.68 11.58 -7.07
C LEU A 82 -5.82 11.60 -5.55
N LEU A 83 -5.89 10.42 -4.94
CA LEU A 83 -5.98 10.23 -3.50
C LEU A 83 -4.57 10.03 -2.94
N HIS A 84 -4.18 10.82 -1.94
CA HIS A 84 -2.80 10.85 -1.43
C HIS A 84 -2.72 10.22 -0.04
N ASP A 85 -1.69 9.40 0.17
CA ASP A 85 -1.37 8.78 1.45
C ASP A 85 -0.23 9.52 2.15
N ALA A 86 -0.53 10.18 3.27
CA ALA A 86 0.34 11.03 4.09
C ALA A 86 0.98 12.26 3.39
N SER A 87 1.29 12.17 2.09
CA SER A 87 1.95 13.21 1.31
C SER A 87 1.69 13.06 -0.19
N ARG A 88 2.11 14.05 -0.98
CA ARG A 88 2.01 14.03 -2.45
C ARG A 88 3.18 13.32 -3.13
N ARG A 89 4.15 12.83 -2.37
CA ARG A 89 5.44 12.34 -2.88
C ARG A 89 5.29 11.10 -3.75
N ASP A 90 4.37 10.21 -3.41
CA ASP A 90 4.21 8.94 -4.13
C ASP A 90 3.67 9.18 -5.54
N TRP A 91 2.61 9.99 -5.67
CA TRP A 91 2.09 10.40 -6.97
C TRP A 91 3.12 11.20 -7.78
N GLN A 92 3.87 12.11 -7.15
CA GLN A 92 4.96 12.83 -7.83
C GLN A 92 6.04 11.88 -8.37
N THR A 93 6.38 10.84 -7.61
CA THR A 93 7.40 9.86 -8.01
C THR A 93 6.88 8.97 -9.13
N TYR A 94 5.65 8.47 -8.99
CA TYR A 94 5.00 7.59 -9.95
C TYR A 94 4.81 8.26 -11.32
N THR A 95 4.24 9.48 -11.36
CA THR A 95 4.02 10.18 -12.64
C THR A 95 5.33 10.56 -13.32
N ARG A 96 6.36 10.94 -12.55
CA ARG A 96 7.70 11.23 -13.09
C ARG A 96 8.35 10.00 -13.71
N GLN A 97 8.25 8.83 -13.05
CA GLN A 97 8.79 7.57 -13.59
C GLN A 97 8.15 7.18 -14.92
N LEU A 98 6.88 7.53 -15.12
CA LEU A 98 6.14 7.27 -16.36
C LEU A 98 6.21 8.41 -17.39
N GLY A 99 6.94 9.49 -17.11
CA GLY A 99 7.01 10.67 -17.99
C GLY A 99 5.71 11.48 -18.06
N LEU A 100 4.77 11.28 -17.14
CA LEU A 100 3.45 11.92 -17.11
C LEU A 100 3.46 13.24 -16.33
N ASN A 101 4.44 14.10 -16.62
CA ASN A 101 4.68 15.34 -15.88
C ASN A 101 3.56 16.39 -16.01
N HIS A 102 2.62 16.17 -16.93
CA HIS A 102 1.45 17.04 -17.15
C HIS A 102 0.30 16.75 -16.15
N ILE A 103 0.35 15.63 -15.40
CA ILE A 103 -0.66 15.30 -14.40
C ILE A 103 -0.46 16.20 -13.16
N ASN A 104 -1.51 16.92 -12.77
CA ASN A 104 -1.48 17.79 -11.59
C ASN A 104 -1.62 17.00 -10.28
N VAL A 105 -0.48 16.53 -9.76
CA VAL A 105 -0.40 15.83 -8.47
C VAL A 105 -0.54 16.74 -7.24
N GLN A 106 -0.67 18.06 -7.43
CA GLN A 106 -0.84 19.04 -6.35
C GLN A 106 -2.30 19.19 -5.88
N GLN A 107 -3.24 18.47 -6.50
CA GLN A 107 -4.66 18.48 -6.14
C GLN A 107 -5.12 17.14 -5.54
N GLY A 108 -6.31 17.14 -4.95
CA GLY A 108 -6.92 15.98 -4.30
C GLY A 108 -6.63 15.88 -2.79
N PRO A 109 -7.43 15.06 -2.08
CA PRO A 109 -7.35 14.90 -0.64
C PRO A 109 -6.09 14.14 -0.21
N ILE A 110 -5.54 14.54 0.94
CA ILE A 110 -4.45 13.85 1.63
C ILE A 110 -5.04 13.20 2.87
N PHE A 111 -4.88 11.89 2.98
CA PHE A 111 -5.32 11.11 4.14
C PHE A 111 -4.13 10.82 5.05
N SER A 112 -4.42 10.68 6.34
CA SER A 112 -3.39 10.33 7.34
C SER A 112 -3.10 8.83 7.43
N HIS A 113 -3.93 7.99 6.80
CA HIS A 113 -3.82 6.53 6.88
C HIS A 113 -4.21 5.88 5.55
N SER A 114 -3.40 4.92 5.09
CA SER A 114 -3.60 4.17 3.84
C SER A 114 -4.96 3.49 3.75
N ALA A 115 -5.48 3.01 4.88
CA ALA A 115 -6.80 2.38 4.93
C ALA A 115 -7.93 3.33 4.48
N MET A 116 -7.84 4.62 4.84
CA MET A 116 -8.82 5.62 4.41
C MET A 116 -8.70 5.92 2.91
N VAL A 117 -7.47 5.94 2.38
CA VAL A 117 -7.20 6.10 0.94
C VAL A 117 -7.85 4.97 0.14
N LEU A 118 -7.66 3.72 0.59
CA LEU A 118 -8.26 2.53 -0.04
C LEU A 118 -9.79 2.57 -0.01
N GLN A 119 -10.38 2.92 1.13
CA GLN A 119 -11.84 3.06 1.24
C GLN A 119 -12.39 4.13 0.29
N ALA A 120 -11.72 5.28 0.18
CA ALA A 120 -12.10 6.32 -0.78
C ALA A 120 -12.03 5.82 -2.23
N ALA A 121 -10.99 5.06 -2.58
CA ALA A 121 -10.84 4.45 -3.90
C ALA A 121 -11.95 3.41 -4.20
N ILE A 122 -12.28 2.54 -3.25
CA ILE A 122 -13.36 1.54 -3.34
C ILE A 122 -14.71 2.23 -3.63
N HIS A 123 -14.97 3.34 -2.94
CA HIS A 123 -16.18 4.15 -3.12
C HIS A 123 -16.15 5.03 -4.40
N GLY A 124 -15.15 4.88 -5.25
CA GLY A 124 -15.08 5.58 -6.54
C GLY A 124 -14.76 7.08 -6.43
N GLN A 125 -14.18 7.52 -5.31
CA GLN A 125 -13.88 8.93 -5.08
C GLN A 125 -12.61 9.41 -5.82
N GLY A 126 -11.83 8.48 -6.38
CA GLY A 126 -10.61 8.79 -7.10
C GLY A 126 -9.75 7.56 -7.34
N VAL A 127 -8.51 7.81 -7.75
CA VAL A 127 -7.46 6.80 -7.93
C VAL A 127 -6.47 6.95 -6.78
N ALA A 128 -6.16 5.84 -6.13
CA ALA A 128 -5.14 5.76 -5.08
C ALA A 128 -3.86 5.13 -5.61
N LEU A 129 -2.70 5.50 -5.06
CA LEU A 129 -1.53 4.62 -5.10
C LEU A 129 -1.57 3.75 -3.86
N ALA A 130 -1.70 2.45 -4.05
CA ALA A 130 -1.76 1.51 -2.96
C ALA A 130 -0.59 0.54 -3.01
N ASN A 131 -0.16 0.18 -1.81
CA ASN A 131 0.73 -0.94 -1.65
C ASN A 131 0.07 -2.24 -2.14
N ASN A 132 0.79 -3.06 -2.89
CA ASN A 132 0.26 -4.30 -3.44
C ASN A 132 -0.18 -5.34 -2.39
N VAL A 133 0.48 -5.44 -1.24
CA VAL A 133 0.08 -6.31 -0.12
C VAL A 133 -1.21 -5.79 0.54
N MET A 134 -1.36 -4.48 0.69
CA MET A 134 -2.58 -3.90 1.28
C MET A 134 -3.77 -3.94 0.32
N ALA A 135 -3.54 -3.72 -0.97
CA ALA A 135 -4.60 -3.74 -1.98
C ALA A 135 -5.03 -5.16 -2.38
N GLN A 136 -4.19 -6.18 -2.13
CA GLN A 136 -4.40 -7.53 -2.63
C GLN A 136 -5.77 -8.09 -2.28
N SER A 137 -6.20 -8.00 -1.01
CA SER A 137 -7.50 -8.53 -0.60
C SER A 137 -8.68 -7.84 -1.29
N GLU A 138 -8.57 -6.53 -1.52
CA GLU A 138 -9.62 -5.74 -2.18
C GLU A 138 -9.65 -5.98 -3.69
N ILE A 139 -8.50 -6.25 -4.31
CA ILE A 139 -8.41 -6.62 -5.73
C ILE A 139 -8.96 -8.04 -5.93
N GLU A 140 -8.60 -8.98 -5.06
CA GLU A 140 -9.05 -10.38 -5.11
C GLU A 140 -10.56 -10.52 -4.84
N ALA A 141 -11.14 -9.64 -4.02
CA ALA A 141 -12.58 -9.62 -3.76
C ALA A 141 -13.41 -9.38 -5.03
N GLY A 142 -12.85 -8.72 -6.06
CA GLY A 142 -13.60 -8.27 -7.23
C GLY A 142 -14.67 -7.25 -6.87
N PRO A 143 -15.54 -6.82 -7.80
CA PRO A 143 -16.57 -5.81 -7.52
C PRO A 143 -17.42 -6.17 -6.29
N PRO A 144 -17.59 -5.27 -5.29
CA PRO A 144 -17.33 -3.82 -5.32
C PRO A 144 -15.91 -3.36 -4.94
N GLY A 145 -14.94 -4.26 -4.82
CA GLY A 145 -13.54 -4.01 -4.51
C GLY A 145 -12.76 -3.24 -5.60
N LEU A 146 -11.43 -3.34 -5.57
CA LEU A 146 -10.54 -2.50 -6.38
C LEU A 146 -10.15 -3.14 -7.72
N SER A 147 -9.87 -2.29 -8.70
CA SER A 147 -9.24 -2.63 -9.97
C SER A 147 -7.91 -1.89 -10.11
N VAL A 148 -6.98 -2.48 -10.88
CA VAL A 148 -5.64 -1.95 -11.17
C VAL A 148 -5.62 -1.27 -12.52
#